data_AF-A0A9N6YW15-F1
#
_entry.id   AF-A0A9N6YW15-F1
#
_cell.length_a   1.000
_cell.length_b   1.000
_cell.length_c   1.000
_cell.angle_alpha   90.00
_cell.angle_beta   90.00
_cell.angle_gamma   90.00
#
_symmetry.space_group_name_H-M   'P 1'
#
loop_
_entity.id
_entity.type
_entity.pdbx_description
1 polymer ?
#
loop_
_entity_poly.entity_id
_entity_poly.type
_entity_poly.pdbx_seq_one_letter_code
_entity_poly.pdbx_strand_id
1 'polypeptide(L)'
;MTDETTLSGQSAPDVLRDLSPSAKLIAKTLEYEGEGTQSDLAESTLLPSRTVRYALDQLEEAEIVSSRISFADARKRIYTLELES
;
A
#
# COMPACT_ATOMS: atom_id res chain seq x y z
N MET A 1 -10.51 4.34 -34.84
CA MET A 1 -10.64 5.69 -34.25
C MET A 1 -11.16 5.50 -32.84
N THR A 2 -10.56 6.17 -31.87
CA THR A 2 -10.36 5.81 -30.44
C THR A 2 -9.22 4.80 -30.26
N ASP A 3 -7.98 5.24 -30.45
CA ASP A 3 -7.11 6.10 -29.61
C ASP A 3 -6.32 5.29 -28.58
N GLU A 4 -5.02 5.45 -28.73
CA GLU A 4 -3.98 5.00 -27.83
C GLU A 4 -4.25 5.44 -26.39
N THR A 5 -4.01 4.55 -25.44
CA THR A 5 -3.29 4.96 -24.22
C THR A 5 -2.37 3.83 -23.85
N THR A 6 -1.15 3.92 -24.37
CA THR A 6 0.02 3.17 -23.93
C THR A 6 0.29 3.55 -22.47
N LEU A 7 -0.29 2.85 -21.50
CA LEU A 7 0.16 2.94 -20.12
C LEU A 7 1.42 2.09 -19.98
N SER A 8 2.53 2.81 -20.11
CA SER A 8 3.89 2.52 -19.66
C SER A 8 4.04 1.26 -18.80
N GLY A 9 4.78 0.28 -19.33
CA GLY A 9 5.18 -0.94 -18.63
C GLY A 9 6.19 -0.67 -17.51
N GLN A 10 5.73 -0.08 -16.41
CA GLN A 10 6.43 -0.12 -15.14
C GLN A 10 5.90 -1.30 -14.35
N SER A 11 6.80 -2.22 -14.00
CA SER A 11 6.49 -3.27 -13.04
C SER A 11 6.30 -2.63 -11.67
N ALA A 12 5.39 -3.13 -10.82
CA ALA A 12 5.21 -2.64 -9.45
C ALA A 12 6.53 -2.50 -8.65
N PRO A 13 7.56 -3.34 -8.84
CA PRO A 13 8.90 -3.13 -8.30
C PRO A 13 9.58 -1.82 -8.71
N ASP A 14 9.38 -1.34 -9.94
CA ASP A 14 9.96 -0.09 -10.44
C ASP A 14 9.25 1.12 -9.82
N VAL A 15 7.92 1.10 -9.73
CA VAL A 15 7.16 2.17 -9.06
C VAL A 15 7.53 2.27 -7.59
N LEU A 16 7.66 1.12 -6.90
CA LEU A 16 8.02 1.06 -5.49
C LEU A 16 9.43 1.63 -5.21
N ARG A 17 10.35 1.60 -6.17
CA ARG A 17 11.70 2.16 -6.01
C ARG A 17 11.68 3.67 -5.81
N ASP A 18 10.78 4.36 -6.50
CA ASP A 18 10.64 5.82 -6.46
C ASP A 18 9.86 6.31 -5.22
N LEU A 19 9.20 5.41 -4.50
CA LEU A 19 8.48 5.76 -3.27
C LEU A 19 9.41 5.99 -2.08
N SER A 20 8.88 6.74 -1.10
CA SER A 20 9.58 7.03 0.15
C SER A 20 10.01 5.76 0.92
N PRO A 21 11.07 5.82 1.76
CA PRO A 21 11.51 4.67 2.56
C PRO A 21 10.41 4.08 3.44
N SER A 22 9.55 4.93 4.00
CA SER A 22 8.43 4.48 4.83
C SER A 22 7.39 3.71 4.02
N ALA A 23 7.07 4.13 2.79
CA ALA A 23 6.17 3.40 1.90
C ALA A 23 6.75 2.02 1.54
N LYS A 24 8.04 1.96 1.20
CA LYS A 24 8.74 0.68 0.95
C LYS A 24 8.69 -0.27 2.14
N LEU A 25 8.90 0.25 3.35
CA LEU A 25 8.81 -0.55 4.57
C LEU A 25 7.40 -1.10 4.77
N ILE A 26 6.36 -0.27 4.64
CA ILE A 26 4.97 -0.71 4.78
C ILE A 26 4.61 -1.77 3.74
N ALA A 27 5.01 -1.58 2.48
CA ALA A 27 4.81 -2.58 1.44
C ALA A 27 5.49 -3.91 1.81
N LYS A 28 6.72 -3.86 2.32
CA LYS A 28 7.43 -5.07 2.76
C LYS A 28 6.77 -5.74 3.97
N THR A 29 6.22 -4.95 4.89
CA THR A 29 5.47 -5.48 6.04
C THR A 29 4.19 -6.16 5.56
N LEU A 30 3.43 -5.56 4.65
CA LEU A 30 2.24 -6.18 4.05
C LEU A 30 2.58 -7.44 3.26
N GLU A 31 3.73 -7.48 2.56
CA GLU A 31 4.22 -8.70 1.90
C GLU A 31 4.42 -9.86 2.88
N TYR A 32 4.88 -9.56 4.10
CA TYR A 32 5.15 -10.55 5.13
C TYR A 32 3.90 -10.94 5.94
N GLU A 33 3.04 -9.97 6.26
CA GLU A 33 1.87 -10.15 7.12
C GLU A 33 0.57 -10.47 6.34
N GLY A 34 0.56 -10.19 5.03
CA GLY A 34 -0.58 -10.36 4.12
C GLY A 34 -1.53 -9.17 4.13
N GLU A 35 -2.12 -8.88 5.28
CA GLU A 35 -3.05 -7.74 5.44
C GLU A 35 -2.91 -7.09 6.82
N GLY A 36 -3.26 -5.81 6.92
CA GLY A 36 -3.21 -5.10 8.21
C GLY A 36 -4.00 -3.81 8.22
N THR A 37 -4.45 -3.40 9.41
CA THR A 37 -5.00 -2.05 9.60
C THR A 37 -3.88 -1.03 9.80
N GLN A 38 -4.20 0.27 9.69
CA GLN A 38 -3.21 1.33 9.97
C GLN A 38 -2.55 1.21 11.35
N SER A 39 -3.30 0.71 12.34
CA SER A 39 -2.80 0.52 13.70
C SER A 39 -1.85 -0.67 13.78
N ASP A 40 -2.20 -1.79 13.16
CA ASP A 40 -1.36 -3.00 13.14
C ASP A 40 -0.03 -2.70 12.45
N LEU A 41 -0.08 -2.02 11.30
CA LEU A 41 1.11 -1.60 10.57
C LEU A 41 1.98 -0.63 11.38
N ALA A 42 1.39 0.29 12.14
CA ALA A 42 2.15 1.17 13.01
C ALA A 42 2.88 0.42 14.13
N GLU A 43 2.24 -0.61 14.68
CA GLU A 43 2.84 -1.48 15.69
C GLU A 43 3.97 -2.33 15.11
N SER A 44 3.75 -2.97 13.96
CA SER A 44 4.75 -3.81 13.29
C SER A 44 5.97 -3.04 12.81
N THR A 45 5.79 -1.83 12.28
CA THR A 45 6.92 -1.04 11.74
C THR A 45 7.54 -0.07 12.73
N LEU A 46 6.94 0.09 13.92
CA LEU A 46 7.31 1.10 14.92
C LEU A 46 7.33 2.54 14.35
N LEU A 47 6.55 2.80 13.31
CA LEU A 47 6.44 4.13 12.71
C LEU A 47 5.32 4.90 13.40
N PRO A 48 5.45 6.23 13.55
CA PRO A 48 4.33 7.06 13.98
C PRO A 48 3.12 6.89 13.05
N SER A 49 1.91 6.86 13.61
CA SER A 49 0.69 6.62 12.82
C SER A 49 0.48 7.62 11.67
N ARG A 50 1.01 8.85 11.80
CA ARG A 50 0.97 9.86 10.73
C ARG A 50 1.86 9.46 9.54
N THR A 51 3.00 8.85 9.80
CA THR A 51 3.92 8.34 8.77
C THR A 51 3.33 7.12 8.09
N VAL A 52 2.70 6.21 8.85
CA VAL A 52 2.00 5.05 8.28
C VAL A 52 0.88 5.50 7.34
N ARG A 53 0.06 6.45 7.76
CA ARG A 53 -0.98 7.03 6.91
C ARG A 53 -0.41 7.58 5.61
N TYR A 54 0.60 8.46 5.70
CA TYR A 54 1.23 9.05 4.52
C TYR A 54 1.90 8.00 3.60
N ALA A 55 2.44 6.92 4.18
CA ALA A 55 3.00 5.81 3.42
C ALA A 55 1.91 5.01 2.68
N LEU A 56 0.78 4.74 3.34
CA LEU A 56 -0.36 4.07 2.73
C LEU A 56 -1.02 4.92 1.64
N ASP A 57 -1.15 6.24 1.86
CA ASP A 57 -1.68 7.17 0.86
C ASP A 57 -0.81 7.12 -0.43
N GLN A 58 0.53 7.17 -0.30
CA GLN A 58 1.44 7.01 -1.44
C GLN A 58 1.31 5.65 -2.14
N LEU A 59 1.12 4.56 -1.38
CA LEU A 59 0.98 3.22 -1.95
C LEU A 59 -0.36 3.05 -2.67
N GLU A 60 -1.44 3.64 -2.15
CA GLU A 60 -2.76 3.65 -2.81
C GLU A 60 -2.72 4.49 -4.09
N GLU A 61 -2.11 5.67 -4.05
CA GLU A 61 -1.92 6.53 -5.23
C GLU A 61 -1.07 5.85 -6.32
N ALA A 62 -0.12 5.02 -5.91
CA ALA A 62 0.72 4.22 -6.81
C ALA A 62 0.06 2.90 -7.25
N GLU A 63 -1.18 2.63 -6.83
CA GLU A 63 -1.92 1.39 -7.10
C GLU A 63 -1.17 0.11 -6.63
N ILE A 64 -0.32 0.22 -5.61
CA ILE A 64 0.46 -0.90 -5.04
C ILE A 64 -0.33 -1.62 -3.95
N VAL A 65 -1.21 -0.90 -3.24
CA VAL A 65 -2.11 -1.45 -2.23
C VAL A 65 -3.54 -1.06 -2.52
N SER A 66 -4.48 -1.92 -2.12
CA SER A 66 -5.88 -1.55 -1.96
C SER A 66 -6.28 -1.59 -0.50
N SER A 67 -7.47 -1.07 -0.24
CA SER A 67 -8.05 -1.14 1.09
C SER A 67 -9.55 -1.41 1.07
N ARG A 68 -9.99 -2.17 2.06
CA ARG A 68 -11.39 -2.54 2.30
C ARG A 68 -11.84 -2.18 3.70
N ILE A 69 -13.13 -2.00 3.89
CA ILE A 69 -13.70 -1.81 5.25
C ILE A 69 -13.49 -3.10 6.04
N SER A 70 -13.05 -2.97 7.30
CA SER A 70 -12.98 -4.12 8.20
C SER A 70 -14.38 -4.57 8.60
N PHE A 71 -14.64 -5.88 8.51
CA PHE A 71 -15.89 -6.46 9.01
C PHE A 71 -15.97 -6.45 10.55
N ALA A 72 -14.84 -6.44 11.25
CA ALA A 72 -14.80 -6.42 12.71
C ALA A 72 -15.05 -5.01 13.29
N ASP A 73 -14.57 -3.97 12.60
CA ASP A 73 -14.84 -2.57 12.95
C ASP A 73 -14.94 -1.74 11.67
N ALA A 74 -16.16 -1.37 11.27
CA ALA A 74 -16.42 -0.67 10.02
C ALA A 74 -15.76 0.72 9.90
N ARG A 75 -15.21 1.25 11.01
CA ARG A 75 -14.44 2.51 11.01
C ARG A 75 -12.98 2.29 10.58
N LYS A 76 -12.50 1.05 10.59
CA LYS A 76 -11.15 0.69 10.20
C LYS A 76 -11.13 0.22 8.75
N ARG A 77 -9.99 0.48 8.10
CA ARG A 77 -9.64 -0.08 6.80
C ARG A 77 -8.56 -1.14 6.97
N ILE A 78 -8.66 -2.22 6.21
CA ILE A 78 -7.65 -3.26 6.07
C ILE A 78 -6.97 -3.02 4.73
N TYR A 79 -5.65 -3.01 4.72
CA TYR A 79 -4.80 -2.79 3.56
C TYR A 79 -4.16 -4.11 3.13
N THR A 80 -4.07 -4.32 1.81
CA THR A 80 -3.49 -5.51 1.16
C THR A 80 -2.68 -5.08 -0.07
N LEU A 81 -1.63 -5.82 -0.41
CA LEU A 81 -0.90 -5.59 -1.66
C LEU A 81 -1.77 -6.02 -2.86
N GLU A 82 -1.70 -5.24 -3.94
CA GLU A 82 -2.31 -5.56 -5.24
C GLU A 82 -1.40 -6.44 -6.13
N LEU A 83 -0.23 -6.82 -5.62
CA LEU A 83 0.68 -7.72 -6.30
C LEU A 83 0.05 -9.11 -6.40
N GLU A 84 -0.42 -9.48 -7.59
CA GLU A 84 -0.64 -10.89 -7.93
C GLU A 84 0.69 -11.64 -7.70
N SER A 85 0.65 -12.63 -6.80
CA SER A 85 1.75 -13.56 -6.56
C SER A 85 1.89 -14.58 -7.69
#